data_AF-A0A521JNW6-F1
#
_entry.id   AF-A0A521JNW6-F1
#
_cell.length_a   1.000
_cell.length_b   1.000
_cell.length_c   1.000
_cell.angle_alpha   90.00
_cell.angle_beta   90.00
_cell.angle_gamma   90.00
#
_symmetry.space_group_name_H-M   'P 1'
#
loop_
_entity.id
_entity.type
_entity.pdbx_description
1 polymer ?
#
loop_
_entity_poly.entity_id
_entity_poly.type
_entity_poly.pdbx_seq_one_letter_code
_entity_poly.pdbx_strand_id
1 'polypeptide(L)'
;MNLLEIVMLIIGILIIILSCRVVARPDEKDSISLEGGGIKDIFLQEELNTFKEQQNEILTSVSEEAISKTDDYLSKLSNEKILAVSEYSDQILEKISQNHEEVVFLYNMLNHKEKELKETVIEIDSSQRKAKEIINKNPKEKTIEKDAVKTRQLNSQAQNIRSQPMRKPILEDALEADNTNQQTISINNTEILKLHSQGKSVLEIAKQLGIGQGEVKLVIDLFKDR
;
A
#
# COMPACT_ATOMS: atom_id res chain seq x y z
N MET A 1 78.65 65.13 -23.99
CA MET A 1 78.14 63.76 -23.79
C MET A 1 79.25 62.81 -24.17
N ASN A 2 79.68 61.98 -23.24
CA ASN A 2 80.77 61.03 -23.49
C ASN A 2 80.26 59.89 -24.38
N LEU A 3 81.13 59.31 -25.21
CA LEU A 3 80.78 58.20 -26.11
C LEU A 3 80.07 57.06 -25.36
N LEU A 4 80.51 56.77 -24.13
CA LEU A 4 79.94 55.75 -23.25
C LEU A 4 78.51 56.05 -22.80
N GLU A 5 78.18 57.34 -22.61
CA GLU A 5 76.85 57.81 -22.24
C GLU A 5 75.85 57.61 -23.40
N ILE A 6 76.29 57.88 -24.64
CA ILE A 6 75.50 57.61 -25.85
C ILE A 6 75.23 56.11 -26.03
N VAL A 7 76.23 55.25 -25.78
CA VAL A 7 76.09 53.79 -25.94
C VAL A 7 75.11 53.21 -24.91
N MET A 8 75.20 53.64 -23.65
CA MET A 8 74.27 53.20 -22.60
C MET A 8 72.84 53.66 -22.85
N LEU A 9 72.65 54.86 -23.39
CA LEU A 9 71.31 55.37 -23.74
C LEU A 9 70.67 54.56 -24.88
N ILE A 10 71.44 54.17 -25.89
CA ILE A 10 70.96 53.32 -26.99
C ILE A 10 70.58 51.93 -26.48
N ILE A 11 71.37 51.34 -25.58
CA ILE A 11 71.08 50.01 -24.99
C ILE A 11 69.83 50.05 -24.11
N GLY A 12 69.62 51.14 -23.36
CA GLY A 12 68.42 51.33 -22.56
C GLY A 12 67.15 51.43 -23.41
N ILE A 13 67.21 52.19 -24.51
CA ILE A 13 66.10 52.29 -25.47
C ILE A 13 65.82 50.93 -26.13
N LEU A 14 66.87 50.18 -26.49
CA LEU A 14 66.73 48.86 -27.10
C LEU A 14 66.03 47.85 -26.17
N ILE A 15 66.39 47.85 -24.88
CA ILE A 15 65.76 46.99 -23.85
C ILE A 15 64.28 47.37 -23.66
N ILE A 16 63.96 48.66 -23.62
CA ILE A 16 62.57 49.13 -23.48
C ILE A 16 61.71 48.72 -24.68
N ILE A 17 62.26 48.77 -25.91
CA ILE A 17 61.57 48.33 -27.13
C ILE A 17 61.33 46.81 -27.10
N LEU A 18 62.33 46.03 -26.68
CA LEU A 18 62.20 44.57 -26.54
C LEU A 18 61.15 44.20 -25.48
N SER A 19 61.16 44.85 -24.31
CA SER A 19 60.16 44.65 -23.26
C SER A 19 58.75 45.06 -23.71
N CYS A 20 58.61 46.17 -24.44
CA CYS A 20 57.31 46.56 -25.00
C CYS A 20 56.82 45.54 -26.04
N ARG A 21 57.71 44.90 -26.79
CA ARG A 21 57.32 43.90 -27.81
C ARG A 21 56.86 42.59 -27.21
N VAL A 22 57.45 42.15 -26.09
CA VAL A 22 56.99 40.98 -25.31
C VAL A 22 55.64 41.25 -24.64
N VAL A 23 55.47 42.43 -24.03
CA VAL A 23 54.20 42.79 -23.35
C VAL A 23 53.05 43.06 -24.33
N ALA A 24 53.33 43.62 -25.51
CA ALA A 24 52.30 43.92 -26.52
C ALA A 24 51.81 42.69 -27.31
N ARG A 25 52.44 41.52 -27.15
CA ARG A 25 52.02 40.26 -27.78
C ARG A 25 51.95 39.11 -26.75
N PRO A 26 50.89 39.01 -25.94
CA PRO A 26 50.72 37.88 -25.03
C PRO A 26 50.39 36.55 -25.74
N ASP A 27 50.18 36.54 -27.06
CA ASP A 27 49.70 35.37 -27.83
C ASP A 27 50.65 34.91 -28.96
N GLU A 28 51.92 35.32 -28.92
CA GLU A 28 52.93 34.79 -29.83
C GLU A 28 54.12 34.32 -29.00
N LYS A 29 54.02 33.06 -28.56
CA LYS A 29 55.05 32.35 -27.80
C LYS A 29 56.40 32.53 -28.48
N ASP A 30 57.35 33.05 -27.70
CA ASP A 30 58.77 33.10 -28.01
C ASP A 30 59.24 31.78 -28.64
N SER A 31 59.53 31.83 -29.94
CA SER A 31 60.45 30.90 -30.58
C SER A 31 61.87 31.28 -30.22
N ILE A 32 62.20 31.20 -28.93
CA ILE A 32 63.57 30.89 -28.51
C ILE A 32 63.61 29.36 -28.51
N SER A 33 64.06 28.81 -29.63
CA SER A 33 64.39 27.40 -29.77
C SER A 33 65.48 27.04 -28.76
N LEU A 34 65.06 26.65 -27.55
CA LEU A 34 65.84 25.79 -26.68
C LEU A 34 65.20 24.41 -26.76
N GLU A 35 65.84 23.57 -27.55
CA GLU A 35 65.74 22.13 -27.69
C GLU A 35 65.40 21.43 -26.34
N GLY A 36 64.10 21.39 -26.00
CA GLY A 36 63.63 20.85 -24.71
C GLY A 36 62.11 20.68 -24.58
N GLY A 37 61.34 20.98 -25.63
CA GLY A 37 59.87 20.81 -25.64
C GLY A 37 59.43 19.35 -25.69
N GLY A 38 60.06 18.54 -26.56
CA GLY A 38 59.67 17.13 -26.73
C GLY A 38 59.89 16.25 -25.50
N ILE A 39 60.97 16.49 -24.73
CA ILE A 39 61.26 15.72 -23.51
C ILE A 39 60.26 16.07 -22.39
N LYS A 40 59.85 17.34 -22.31
CA LYS A 40 58.87 17.80 -21.31
C LYS A 40 57.47 17.31 -21.64
N ASP A 41 57.05 17.34 -22.90
CA ASP A 41 55.74 16.83 -23.30
C ASP A 41 55.64 15.30 -23.11
N ILE A 42 56.71 14.55 -23.39
CA ILE A 42 56.77 13.11 -23.13
C ILE A 42 56.72 12.80 -21.63
N PHE A 43 57.49 13.52 -20.81
CA PHE A 43 57.50 13.35 -19.35
C PHE A 43 56.14 13.72 -18.72
N LEU A 44 55.53 14.83 -19.17
CA LEU A 44 54.18 15.21 -18.74
C LEU A 44 53.13 14.19 -19.19
N GLN A 45 53.28 13.60 -20.36
CA GLN A 45 52.37 12.57 -20.85
C GLN A 45 52.50 11.25 -20.07
N GLU A 46 53.71 10.86 -19.67
CA GLU A 46 53.96 9.70 -18.81
C GLU A 46 53.40 9.91 -17.39
N GLU A 47 53.60 11.10 -16.81
CA GLU A 47 53.01 11.47 -15.51
C GLU A 47 51.48 11.53 -15.57
N LEU A 48 50.89 12.04 -16.66
CA LEU A 48 49.44 12.02 -16.88
C LEU A 48 48.89 10.59 -17.07
N ASN A 49 49.64 9.70 -17.72
CA ASN A 49 49.21 8.31 -17.91
C ASN A 49 49.19 7.55 -16.58
N THR A 50 50.23 7.71 -15.75
CA THR A 50 50.27 7.09 -14.41
C THR A 50 49.19 7.67 -13.49
N PHE A 51 48.93 8.98 -13.54
CA PHE A 51 47.81 9.59 -12.83
C PHE A 51 46.45 9.04 -13.29
N LYS A 52 46.26 8.89 -14.61
CA LYS A 52 45.03 8.33 -15.18
C LYS A 52 44.83 6.87 -14.76
N GLU A 53 45.91 6.09 -14.68
CA GLU A 53 45.87 4.70 -14.25
C GLU A 53 45.53 4.58 -12.77
N GLN A 54 46.15 5.38 -11.90
CA GLN A 54 45.79 5.48 -10.48
C GLN A 54 44.33 5.93 -10.27
N GLN A 55 43.88 6.92 -11.04
CA GLN A 55 42.48 7.36 -10.99
C GLN A 55 41.53 6.24 -11.40
N ASN A 56 41.87 5.48 -12.45
CA ASN A 56 41.05 4.36 -12.91
C ASN A 56 41.04 3.21 -11.90
N GLU A 57 42.16 2.94 -11.23
CA GLU A 57 42.27 1.93 -10.16
C GLU A 57 41.41 2.31 -8.95
N ILE A 58 41.50 3.56 -8.47
CA ILE A 58 40.66 4.05 -7.37
C ILE A 58 39.19 4.02 -7.77
N LEU A 59 38.85 4.47 -8.99
CA LEU A 59 37.47 4.43 -9.48
C LEU A 59 36.94 3.00 -9.55
N THR A 60 37.75 2.06 -10.01
CA THR A 60 37.40 0.64 -10.07
C THR A 60 37.20 0.08 -8.66
N SER A 61 38.10 0.39 -7.72
CA SER A 61 37.99 -0.04 -6.32
C SER A 61 36.72 0.52 -5.65
N VAL A 62 36.43 1.80 -5.83
CA VAL A 62 35.21 2.43 -5.29
C VAL A 62 33.96 1.85 -5.95
N SER A 63 34.01 1.56 -7.26
CA SER A 63 32.91 0.90 -7.97
C SER A 63 32.67 -0.51 -7.42
N GLU A 64 33.72 -1.31 -7.24
CA GLU A 64 33.65 -2.65 -6.67
C GLU A 64 33.07 -2.61 -5.25
N GLU A 65 33.54 -1.68 -4.41
CA GLU A 65 33.05 -1.51 -3.04
C GLU A 65 31.57 -1.08 -3.03
N ALA A 66 31.17 -0.16 -3.91
CA ALA A 66 29.78 0.27 -4.03
C ALA A 66 28.86 -0.87 -4.50
N ILE A 67 29.32 -1.68 -5.46
CA ILE A 67 28.60 -2.87 -5.93
C ILE A 67 28.46 -3.88 -4.77
N SER A 68 29.54 -4.18 -4.07
CA SER A 68 29.53 -5.12 -2.94
C SER A 68 28.59 -4.66 -1.82
N LYS A 69 28.66 -3.39 -1.41
CA LYS A 69 27.74 -2.82 -0.41
C LYS A 69 26.29 -2.85 -0.87
N THR A 70 26.05 -2.60 -2.16
CA THR A 70 24.71 -2.64 -2.73
C THR A 70 24.18 -4.06 -2.76
N ASP A 71 25.00 -5.04 -3.14
CA ASP A 71 24.61 -6.46 -3.18
C ASP A 71 24.31 -7.00 -1.78
N ASP A 72 25.13 -6.63 -0.78
CA ASP A 72 24.88 -6.96 0.63
C ASP A 72 23.57 -6.34 1.14
N TYR A 73 23.35 -5.06 0.82
CA TYR A 73 22.12 -4.35 1.21
C TYR A 73 20.89 -4.95 0.53
N LEU A 74 20.99 -5.24 -0.77
CA LEU A 74 19.90 -5.81 -1.56
C LEU A 74 19.62 -7.26 -1.14
N SER A 75 20.64 -8.04 -0.80
CA SER A 75 20.48 -9.38 -0.23
C SER A 75 19.76 -9.34 1.11
N LYS A 76 20.15 -8.43 2.01
CA LYS A 76 19.46 -8.24 3.30
C LYS A 76 18.01 -7.80 3.10
N LEU A 77 17.78 -6.79 2.27
CA LEU A 77 16.44 -6.28 1.96
C LEU A 77 15.58 -7.36 1.30
N SER A 78 16.12 -8.12 0.35
CA SER A 78 15.45 -9.21 -0.32
C SER A 78 15.00 -10.27 0.69
N ASN A 79 15.90 -10.71 1.57
CA ASN A 79 15.58 -11.68 2.62
C ASN A 79 14.49 -11.17 3.57
N GLU A 80 14.54 -9.90 3.98
CA GLU A 80 13.50 -9.29 4.81
C GLU A 80 12.14 -9.25 4.09
N LYS A 81 12.13 -8.88 2.80
CA LYS A 81 10.89 -8.88 2.00
C LYS A 81 10.35 -10.27 1.78
N ILE A 82 11.20 -11.26 1.53
CA ILE A 82 10.79 -12.67 1.40
C ILE A 82 10.17 -13.14 2.71
N LEU A 83 10.76 -12.82 3.86
CA LEU A 83 10.20 -13.15 5.17
C LEU A 83 8.82 -12.50 5.37
N ALA A 84 8.70 -11.19 5.15
CA ALA A 84 7.44 -10.47 5.33
C ALA A 84 6.33 -10.97 4.37
N VAL A 85 6.70 -11.26 3.13
CA VAL A 85 5.76 -11.82 2.13
C VAL A 85 5.37 -13.25 2.52
N SER A 86 6.31 -14.07 3.01
CA SER A 86 6.01 -15.42 3.49
C SER A 86 5.04 -15.37 4.67
N GLU A 87 5.32 -14.55 5.68
CA GLU A 87 4.45 -14.41 6.86
C GLU A 87 3.05 -13.92 6.48
N TYR A 88 2.95 -12.93 5.58
CA TYR A 88 1.66 -12.49 5.06
C TYR A 88 0.95 -13.60 4.27
N SER A 89 1.68 -14.34 3.44
CA SER A 89 1.13 -15.45 2.66
C SER A 89 0.57 -16.54 3.56
N ASP A 90 1.29 -16.89 4.64
CA ASP A 90 0.85 -17.88 5.61
C ASP A 90 -0.43 -17.44 6.33
N GLN A 91 -0.53 -16.17 6.73
CA GLN A 91 -1.76 -15.61 7.32
C GLN A 91 -2.95 -15.66 6.36
N ILE A 92 -2.73 -15.36 5.07
CA ILE A 92 -3.78 -15.44 4.05
C ILE A 92 -4.17 -16.89 3.80
N LEU A 93 -3.21 -17.81 3.75
CA LEU A 93 -3.46 -19.23 3.54
C LEU A 93 -4.26 -19.83 4.69
N GLU A 94 -3.96 -19.44 5.93
CA GLU A 94 -4.73 -19.81 7.12
C GLU A 94 -6.17 -19.30 7.04
N LYS A 95 -6.37 -18.02 6.68
CA LYS A 95 -7.73 -17.47 6.48
C LYS A 95 -8.49 -18.16 5.35
N ILE A 96 -7.80 -18.51 4.26
CA ILE A 96 -8.40 -19.28 3.15
C ILE A 96 -8.79 -20.68 3.64
N SER A 97 -7.94 -21.33 4.43
CA SER A 97 -8.21 -22.64 5.02
C SER A 97 -9.44 -22.60 5.93
N GLN A 98 -9.49 -21.64 6.86
CA GLN A 98 -10.63 -21.43 7.76
C GLN A 98 -11.93 -21.16 6.99
N ASN A 99 -11.90 -20.28 6.00
CA ASN A 99 -13.07 -20.01 5.17
C ASN A 99 -13.48 -21.25 4.36
N HIS A 100 -12.52 -22.01 3.83
CA HIS A 100 -12.83 -23.26 3.13
C HIS A 100 -13.49 -24.28 4.06
N GLU A 101 -12.99 -24.44 5.28
CA GLU A 101 -13.59 -25.28 6.30
C GLU A 101 -15.01 -24.83 6.64
N GLU A 102 -15.22 -23.52 6.84
CA GLU A 102 -16.54 -22.95 7.11
C GLU A 102 -17.51 -23.21 5.94
N VAL A 103 -17.09 -23.00 4.69
CA VAL A 103 -17.91 -23.29 3.51
C VAL A 103 -18.27 -24.77 3.40
N VAL A 104 -17.31 -25.67 3.65
CA VAL A 104 -17.57 -27.12 3.68
C VAL A 104 -18.52 -27.49 4.82
N PHE A 105 -18.35 -26.86 5.99
CA PHE A 105 -19.26 -27.04 7.12
C PHE A 105 -20.68 -26.57 6.79
N LEU A 106 -20.85 -25.38 6.19
CA LEU A 106 -22.15 -24.88 5.75
C LEU A 106 -22.78 -25.82 4.71
N TYR A 107 -22.00 -26.33 3.77
CA TYR A 107 -22.47 -27.32 2.78
C TYR A 107 -22.97 -28.60 3.47
N ASN A 108 -22.19 -29.14 4.41
CA ASN A 108 -22.57 -30.33 5.17
C ASN A 108 -23.81 -30.09 6.04
N MET A 109 -23.91 -28.95 6.71
CA MET A 109 -25.07 -28.60 7.54
C MET A 109 -26.32 -28.37 6.68
N LEU A 110 -26.18 -27.74 5.52
CA LEU A 110 -27.27 -27.56 4.56
C LEU A 110 -27.78 -28.91 4.06
N ASN A 111 -26.87 -29.80 3.67
CA ASN A 111 -27.22 -31.14 3.21
C ASN A 111 -27.86 -31.98 4.34
N HIS A 112 -27.37 -31.83 5.57
CA HIS A 112 -27.99 -32.46 6.75
C HIS A 112 -29.41 -31.93 6.99
N LYS A 113 -29.62 -30.60 6.93
CA LYS A 113 -30.93 -29.98 7.09
C LYS A 113 -31.90 -30.36 5.98
N GLU A 114 -31.42 -30.50 4.74
CA GLU A 114 -32.23 -31.01 3.63
C GLU A 114 -32.70 -32.45 3.93
N LYS A 115 -31.79 -33.30 4.42
CA LYS A 115 -32.13 -34.67 4.82
C LYS A 115 -33.12 -34.71 5.99
N GLU A 116 -32.92 -33.92 7.03
CA GLU A 116 -33.85 -33.80 8.16
C GLU A 116 -35.23 -33.30 7.71
N LEU A 117 -35.27 -32.28 6.84
CA LEU A 117 -36.52 -31.78 6.27
C LEU A 117 -37.25 -32.88 5.48
N LYS A 118 -36.51 -33.66 4.68
CA LYS A 118 -37.07 -34.77 3.93
C LYS A 118 -37.64 -35.86 4.85
N GLU A 119 -36.92 -36.23 5.91
CA GLU A 119 -37.38 -37.22 6.87
C GLU A 119 -38.63 -36.74 7.62
N THR A 120 -38.62 -35.51 8.14
CA THR A 120 -39.78 -34.92 8.82
C THR A 120 -41.00 -34.81 7.90
N VAL A 121 -40.82 -34.50 6.62
CA VAL A 121 -41.91 -34.53 5.62
C VAL A 121 -42.46 -35.95 5.44
N ILE A 122 -41.59 -36.97 5.40
CA ILE A 122 -42.00 -38.39 5.31
C ILE A 122 -42.77 -38.80 6.58
N GLU A 123 -42.29 -38.42 7.77
CA GLU A 123 -42.96 -38.71 9.03
C GLU A 123 -44.34 -38.05 9.13
N ILE A 124 -44.47 -36.80 8.68
CA ILE A 124 -45.74 -36.08 8.62
C ILE A 124 -46.71 -36.75 7.65
N ASP A 125 -46.28 -37.12 6.44
CA ASP A 125 -47.13 -37.85 5.49
C ASP A 125 -47.56 -39.20 6.07
N SER A 126 -46.64 -39.93 6.71
CA SER A 126 -46.96 -41.21 7.35
C SER A 126 -47.95 -41.05 8.51
N SER A 127 -47.84 -39.98 9.30
CA SER A 127 -48.74 -39.67 10.40
C SER A 127 -50.10 -39.20 9.91
N GLN A 128 -50.14 -38.42 8.83
CA GLN A 128 -51.38 -38.02 8.17
C GLN A 128 -52.10 -39.24 7.58
N ARG A 129 -51.37 -40.19 6.98
CA ARG A 129 -51.94 -41.46 6.51
C ARG A 129 -52.50 -42.29 7.66
N LYS A 130 -51.75 -42.45 8.76
CA LYS A 130 -52.23 -43.15 9.97
C LYS A 130 -53.47 -42.47 10.55
N ALA A 131 -53.50 -41.14 10.63
CA ALA A 131 -54.67 -40.39 11.08
C ALA A 131 -55.88 -40.57 10.14
N LYS A 132 -55.66 -40.52 8.81
CA LYS A 132 -56.71 -40.81 7.82
C LYS A 132 -57.21 -42.26 7.90
N GLU A 133 -56.33 -43.22 8.15
CA GLU A 133 -56.72 -44.62 8.35
C GLU A 133 -57.54 -44.81 9.63
N ILE A 134 -57.19 -44.16 10.74
CA ILE A 134 -57.97 -44.20 11.98
C ILE A 134 -59.37 -43.59 11.76
N ILE A 135 -59.45 -42.49 11.00
CA ILE A 135 -60.72 -41.87 10.61
C ILE A 135 -61.54 -42.80 9.69
N ASN A 136 -60.89 -43.59 8.83
CA ASN A 136 -61.57 -44.48 7.88
C ASN A 136 -61.92 -45.86 8.46
N LYS A 137 -61.25 -46.31 9.54
CA LYS A 137 -61.52 -47.60 10.22
C LYS A 137 -62.70 -47.58 11.17
N ASN A 138 -63.34 -46.43 11.42
CA ASN A 138 -64.49 -46.34 12.30
C ASN A 138 -65.66 -45.58 11.63
N PRO A 139 -66.54 -46.26 10.86
CA PRO A 139 -67.67 -45.62 10.21
C PRO A 139 -68.92 -45.66 11.12
N LYS A 140 -68.85 -45.07 12.31
CA LYS A 140 -70.00 -44.66 13.14
C LYS A 140 -69.45 -43.49 13.98
N GLU A 141 -69.88 -42.24 13.84
CA GLU A 141 -71.24 -41.74 13.83
C GLU A 141 -71.19 -40.27 13.37
N LYS A 142 -72.18 -39.80 12.61
CA LYS A 142 -72.31 -38.40 12.20
C LYS A 142 -72.95 -37.57 13.32
N THR A 143 -72.45 -36.33 13.44
CA THR A 143 -73.15 -35.13 13.94
C THR A 143 -73.42 -35.05 15.44
N ILE A 144 -72.65 -34.23 16.16
CA ILE A 144 -73.19 -33.22 17.10
C ILE A 144 -72.29 -31.97 17.05
N GLU A 145 -72.82 -30.88 16.50
CA GLU A 145 -72.36 -29.52 16.76
C GLU A 145 -72.77 -29.09 18.18
N LYS A 146 -71.91 -28.28 18.81
CA LYS A 146 -72.12 -27.44 20.02
C LYS A 146 -72.14 -28.17 21.37
N ASP A 147 -71.03 -28.05 22.09
CA ASP A 147 -71.08 -27.33 23.36
C ASP A 147 -69.75 -26.70 23.75
N ALA A 148 -69.85 -25.51 24.30
CA ALA A 148 -68.78 -24.55 24.47
C ALA A 148 -68.20 -24.59 25.90
N VAL A 149 -67.02 -23.98 26.05
CA VAL A 149 -66.48 -23.41 27.30
C VAL A 149 -65.97 -24.41 28.34
N LYS A 150 -64.67 -24.75 28.27
CA LYS A 150 -63.78 -24.75 29.45
C LYS A 150 -62.28 -24.73 29.12
N THR A 151 -61.77 -23.65 28.53
CA THR A 151 -60.35 -23.28 28.74
C THR A 151 -60.18 -21.76 28.59
N ARG A 152 -60.60 -21.04 29.62
CA ARG A 152 -60.24 -19.64 29.82
C ARG A 152 -59.55 -19.59 31.19
N GLN A 153 -58.24 -19.82 31.21
CA GLN A 153 -57.26 -19.31 32.18
C GLN A 153 -55.90 -19.97 31.96
N LEU A 154 -55.09 -19.31 31.12
CA LEU A 154 -53.66 -19.02 31.24
C LEU A 154 -53.34 -18.26 29.92
N ASN A 155 -53.72 -16.98 29.76
CA ASN A 155 -52.88 -15.82 30.08
C ASN A 155 -51.43 -16.19 30.44
N SER A 156 -50.40 -15.66 29.81
CA SER A 156 -50.29 -14.38 29.11
C SER A 156 -48.87 -14.27 28.55
N GLN A 157 -48.72 -13.94 27.27
CA GLN A 157 -47.69 -13.04 26.71
C GLN A 157 -47.67 -13.16 25.19
N ALA A 158 -48.67 -12.55 24.56
CA ALA A 158 -48.50 -11.98 23.24
C ALA A 158 -48.83 -10.49 23.37
N GLN A 159 -47.86 -9.68 22.95
CA GLN A 159 -47.97 -8.24 22.69
C GLN A 159 -47.93 -7.31 23.91
N ASN A 160 -46.74 -6.74 24.18
CA ASN A 160 -46.49 -5.29 24.12
C ASN A 160 -45.04 -4.97 24.53
N ILE A 161 -44.11 -4.79 23.58
CA ILE A 161 -43.04 -3.78 23.68
C ILE A 161 -42.82 -3.17 22.29
N ARG A 162 -43.30 -1.95 22.16
CA ARG A 162 -42.94 -0.95 21.16
C ARG A 162 -41.51 -0.44 21.42
N SER A 163 -40.75 -0.25 20.34
CA SER A 163 -39.55 0.59 20.18
C SER A 163 -38.35 0.40 21.13
N GLN A 164 -37.27 -0.13 20.55
CA GLN A 164 -35.84 0.26 20.62
C GLN A 164 -34.92 -0.97 20.69
N PRO A 165 -33.84 -1.04 19.90
CA PRO A 165 -32.86 -2.10 20.01
C PRO A 165 -31.96 -1.79 21.21
N MET A 166 -32.00 -2.61 22.25
CA MET A 166 -31.10 -2.44 23.40
C MET A 166 -30.45 -3.78 23.78
N ARG A 167 -29.20 -3.88 23.33
CA ARG A 167 -28.01 -4.24 24.12
C ARG A 167 -28.08 -5.55 24.93
N LYS A 168 -27.37 -6.57 24.45
CA LYS A 168 -26.90 -7.69 25.28
C LYS A 168 -25.80 -7.19 26.24
N PRO A 169 -25.74 -7.71 27.48
CA PRO A 169 -24.84 -7.24 28.52
C PRO A 169 -23.41 -7.72 28.26
N ILE A 170 -22.48 -6.86 28.64
CA ILE A 170 -21.04 -7.01 28.54
C ILE A 170 -20.53 -7.75 29.77
N LEU A 171 -19.63 -8.71 29.54
CA LEU A 171 -18.49 -9.12 30.37
C LEU A 171 -17.40 -9.42 29.31
N GLU A 172 -16.70 -8.43 28.74
CA GLU A 172 -15.48 -7.80 29.31
C GLU A 172 -14.61 -8.81 30.04
N ASP A 173 -13.81 -9.57 29.29
CA ASP A 173 -12.36 -9.36 29.34
C ASP A 173 -11.66 -9.96 28.09
N ALA A 174 -10.72 -9.19 27.55
CA ALA A 174 -9.73 -9.53 26.53
C ALA A 174 -10.16 -9.80 25.05
N LEU A 175 -10.03 -8.74 24.25
CA LEU A 175 -9.59 -8.70 22.84
C LEU A 175 -10.64 -8.95 21.72
N GLU A 176 -11.45 -7.92 21.44
CA GLU A 176 -12.19 -7.78 20.17
C GLU A 176 -11.68 -6.56 19.37
N ALA A 177 -11.46 -6.72 18.06
CA ALA A 177 -11.65 -5.66 17.04
C ALA A 177 -11.53 -6.22 15.60
N ASP A 178 -12.49 -7.03 15.17
CA ASP A 178 -12.80 -7.18 13.73
C ASP A 178 -14.31 -7.43 13.58
N ASN A 179 -14.90 -6.95 12.48
CA ASN A 179 -16.31 -7.08 12.03
C ASN A 179 -17.29 -5.89 12.11
N THR A 180 -16.91 -4.68 12.53
CA THR A 180 -17.83 -3.51 12.47
C THR A 180 -17.57 -2.58 11.26
N ASN A 181 -16.47 -2.74 10.53
CA ASN A 181 -15.94 -1.65 9.70
C ASN A 181 -16.56 -1.51 8.30
N GLN A 182 -17.20 -2.53 7.73
CA GLN A 182 -17.64 -2.46 6.33
C GLN A 182 -18.86 -1.53 6.11
N GLN A 183 -19.74 -1.40 7.10
CA GLN A 183 -20.92 -0.55 6.99
C GLN A 183 -20.59 0.93 7.26
N THR A 184 -19.67 1.22 8.18
CA THR A 184 -19.18 2.58 8.48
C THR A 184 -18.41 3.21 7.33
N ILE A 185 -17.60 2.45 6.59
CA ILE A 185 -16.83 3.00 5.45
C ILE A 185 -17.76 3.48 4.32
N SER A 186 -18.85 2.75 4.04
CA SER A 186 -19.81 3.15 3.01
C SER A 186 -20.55 4.45 3.35
N ILE A 187 -20.88 4.64 4.63
CA ILE A 187 -21.56 5.83 5.14
C ILE A 187 -20.64 7.04 5.02
N ASN A 188 -19.36 6.89 5.37
CA ASN A 188 -18.36 7.95 5.29
C ASN A 188 -18.19 8.46 3.85
N ASN A 189 -18.20 7.58 2.85
CA ASN A 189 -18.09 7.98 1.43
C ASN A 189 -19.27 8.84 0.97
N THR A 190 -20.49 8.52 1.40
CA THR A 190 -21.67 9.35 1.07
C THR A 190 -21.63 10.71 1.75
N GLU A 191 -21.08 10.78 2.95
CA GLU A 191 -20.94 12.03 3.71
C GLU A 191 -19.88 12.96 3.12
N ILE A 192 -18.76 12.42 2.62
CA ILE A 192 -17.75 13.16 1.86
C ILE A 192 -18.37 13.87 0.64
N LEU A 193 -19.21 13.16 -0.12
CA LEU A 193 -19.88 13.71 -1.31
C LEU A 193 -20.91 14.79 -0.95
N LYS A 194 -21.63 14.61 0.16
CA LYS A 194 -22.59 15.62 0.67
C LYS A 194 -21.87 16.90 1.09
N LEU A 195 -20.74 16.80 1.79
CA LEU A 195 -20.00 17.99 2.23
C LEU A 195 -19.30 18.69 1.06
N HIS A 196 -18.83 17.94 0.07
CA HIS A 196 -18.26 18.51 -1.16
C HIS A 196 -19.31 19.22 -2.01
N SER A 197 -20.51 18.64 -2.17
CA SER A 197 -21.63 19.32 -2.87
C SER A 197 -22.14 20.57 -2.16
N GLN A 198 -21.94 20.67 -0.84
CA GLN A 198 -22.16 21.89 -0.05
C GLN A 198 -21.05 22.95 -0.24
N GLY A 199 -20.03 22.67 -1.06
CA GLY A 199 -18.95 23.61 -1.38
C GLY A 199 -17.82 23.66 -0.34
N LYS A 200 -17.77 22.71 0.61
CA LYS A 200 -16.67 22.66 1.59
C LYS A 200 -15.37 22.21 0.95
N SER A 201 -14.27 22.77 1.43
CA SER A 201 -12.92 22.43 0.95
C SER A 201 -12.51 21.03 1.40
N VAL A 202 -11.70 20.34 0.58
CA VAL A 202 -11.15 18.99 0.85
C VAL A 202 -10.47 18.91 2.22
N LEU A 203 -9.78 19.99 2.62
CA LEU A 203 -9.11 20.08 3.92
C LEU A 203 -10.11 20.11 5.10
N GLU A 204 -11.24 20.79 4.91
CA GLU A 204 -12.26 20.93 5.94
C GLU A 204 -13.05 19.63 6.10
N ILE A 205 -13.31 18.93 5.00
CA ILE A 205 -13.92 17.59 4.98
C ILE A 205 -13.01 16.58 5.69
N ALA A 206 -11.71 16.57 5.36
CA ALA A 206 -10.72 15.72 6.01
C ALA A 206 -10.66 15.94 7.54
N LYS A 207 -10.67 17.21 7.96
CA LYS A 207 -10.67 17.58 9.38
C LYS A 207 -11.96 17.22 10.10
N GLN A 208 -13.11 17.36 9.43
CA GLN A 208 -14.42 17.10 10.02
C GLN A 208 -14.72 15.60 10.15
N LEU A 209 -14.28 14.78 9.19
CA LEU A 209 -14.50 13.33 9.16
C LEU A 209 -13.32 12.53 9.73
N GLY A 210 -12.20 13.17 10.05
CA GLY A 210 -11.00 12.50 10.59
C GLY A 210 -10.29 11.58 9.59
N ILE A 211 -10.50 11.82 8.30
CA ILE A 211 -9.99 11.00 7.18
C ILE A 211 -8.86 11.72 6.45
N GLY A 212 -7.99 10.97 5.77
CA GLY A 212 -6.84 11.53 5.08
C GLY A 212 -7.27 12.43 3.90
N GLN A 213 -6.60 13.58 3.72
CA GLN A 213 -6.88 14.48 2.58
C GLN A 213 -6.77 13.79 1.20
N GLY A 214 -5.93 12.76 1.09
CA GLY A 214 -5.80 11.95 -0.12
C GLY A 214 -7.01 11.04 -0.37
N GLU A 215 -7.62 10.51 0.69
CA GLU A 215 -8.81 9.66 0.61
C GLU A 215 -10.04 10.46 0.19
N VAL A 216 -10.19 11.66 0.76
CA VAL A 216 -11.25 12.60 0.37
C VAL A 216 -11.15 12.95 -1.12
N LYS A 217 -9.94 13.24 -1.60
CA LYS A 217 -9.71 13.57 -3.01
C LYS A 217 -10.01 12.39 -3.93
N LEU A 218 -9.58 11.18 -3.56
CA LEU A 218 -9.83 9.97 -4.34
C LEU A 218 -11.33 9.67 -4.48
N VAL A 219 -12.10 9.84 -3.40
CA VAL A 219 -13.56 9.66 -3.43
C VAL A 219 -14.23 10.74 -4.29
N ILE A 220 -13.79 11.99 -4.21
CA ILE A 220 -14.35 13.05 -5.07
C ILE A 220 -14.05 12.78 -6.54
N ASP A 221 -12.81 12.42 -6.89
CA ASP A 221 -12.39 12.17 -8.27
C ASP A 221 -13.13 10.96 -8.86
N LEU A 222 -13.27 9.87 -8.11
CA LEU A 222 -13.96 8.65 -8.56
C LEU A 222 -15.46 8.84 -8.85
N PHE A 223 -16.12 9.73 -8.10
CA PHE A 223 -17.56 9.98 -8.22
C PHE A 223 -17.92 11.19 -9.07
N LYS A 224 -16.96 12.04 -9.43
CA LYS A 224 -17.16 13.20 -10.32
C LYS A 224 -17.01 12.83 -11.80
N ASP A 225 -16.30 11.75 -12.12
CA ASP A 225 -16.10 11.24 -13.49
C ASP A 225 -17.22 10.28 -13.97
N ARG A 226 -18.39 10.31 -13.32
CA ARG A 226 -19.62 9.61 -13.74
C ARG A 226 -20.77 10.59 -13.93
#